data_AF-A0A3M5UZ27-F1
#
_entry.id   AF-A0A3M5UZ27-F1
#
_cell.length_a   1.000
_cell.length_b   1.000
_cell.length_c   1.000
_cell.angle_alpha   90.00
_cell.angle_beta   90.00
_cell.angle_gamma   90.00
#
_symmetry.space_group_name_H-M   'P 1'
#
loop_
_entity.id
_entity.type
_entity.pdbx_description
1 polymer ?
#
loop_
_entity_poly.entity_id
_entity_poly.type
_entity_poly.pdbx_seq_one_letter_code
_entity_poly.pdbx_strand_id
1 'polypeptide(L)'
;MTEFDTLVPGRFQALRDGTRITYTKELSEDRSQLAGVFISEKRMSNDKSKDNGITVLVAEKGHQEVQPNGSRFLILENGYRYDGNPGAAD
;
A
#
# COMPACT_ATOMS: atom_id res chain seq x y z
N MET A 1 0.57 -4.51 -16.85
CA MET A 1 1.58 -4.14 -15.84
C MET A 1 0.88 -3.49 -14.68
N THR A 2 1.06 -4.04 -13.49
CA THR A 2 0.60 -3.45 -12.23
C THR A 2 1.72 -2.60 -11.62
N GLU A 3 1.39 -1.76 -10.66
CA GLU A 3 2.40 -0.94 -9.97
C GLU A 3 3.36 -1.79 -9.14
N PHE A 4 2.96 -3.01 -8.75
CA PHE A 4 3.87 -3.98 -8.15
C PHE A 4 4.98 -4.44 -9.10
N ASP A 5 4.70 -4.51 -10.39
CA ASP A 5 5.70 -4.93 -11.38
C ASP A 5 6.88 -3.95 -11.45
N THR A 6 6.66 -2.68 -11.04
CA THR A 6 7.69 -1.63 -11.04
C THR A 6 8.28 -1.37 -9.67
N LEU A 7 7.88 -2.11 -8.62
CA LEU A 7 8.36 -1.91 -7.26
C LEU A 7 9.85 -2.25 -7.16
N VAL A 8 10.62 -1.38 -6.49
CA VAL A 8 12.05 -1.48 -6.25
C VAL A 8 12.25 -1.49 -4.73
N PRO A 9 12.88 -2.54 -4.16
CA PRO A 9 13.10 -2.61 -2.72
C PRO A 9 13.95 -1.44 -2.23
N GLY A 10 13.67 -0.97 -1.01
CA GLY A 10 14.35 0.15 -0.37
C GLY A 10 13.94 1.54 -0.87
N ARG A 11 12.85 1.65 -1.66
CA ARG A 11 12.38 2.93 -2.21
C ARG A 11 10.90 3.15 -1.95
N PHE A 12 10.55 4.41 -1.68
CA PHE A 12 9.16 4.86 -1.71
C PHE A 12 8.78 5.17 -3.16
N GLN A 13 7.69 4.57 -3.63
CA GLN A 13 7.19 4.76 -4.98
C GLN A 13 5.75 5.24 -4.97
N ALA A 14 5.51 6.36 -5.65
CA ALA A 14 4.20 6.97 -5.79
C ALA A 14 3.45 6.41 -6.99
N LEU A 15 2.12 6.31 -6.87
CA LEU A 15 1.23 6.12 -8.01
C LEU A 15 1.15 7.39 -8.88
N ARG A 16 0.70 7.22 -10.13
CA ARG A 16 0.69 8.28 -11.16
C ARG A 16 -0.08 9.54 -10.77
N ASP A 17 -1.03 9.43 -9.85
CA ASP A 17 -1.83 10.53 -9.32
C ASP A 17 -1.40 10.98 -7.90
N GLY A 18 -0.34 10.38 -7.35
CA GLY A 18 0.18 10.68 -6.01
C GLY A 18 -0.78 10.31 -4.88
N THR A 19 -1.81 9.50 -5.14
CA THR A 19 -2.81 9.09 -4.13
C THR A 19 -2.30 7.99 -3.22
N ARG A 20 -1.34 7.19 -3.68
CA ARG A 20 -0.74 6.11 -2.90
C ARG A 20 0.79 6.10 -3.01
N ILE A 21 1.44 5.85 -1.88
CA ILE A 21 2.87 5.56 -1.77
C ILE A 21 3.04 4.12 -1.28
N THR A 22 3.91 3.36 -1.92
CA THR A 22 4.28 2.01 -1.50
C THR A 22 5.78 1.93 -1.26
N TYR A 23 6.17 1.23 -0.21
CA TYR A 23 7.54 0.87 0.11
C TYR A 23 7.60 -0.60 0.52
N THR A 24 8.67 -1.27 0.12
CA THR A 24 9.05 -2.56 0.70
C THR A 24 10.55 -2.54 0.98
N LYS A 25 10.96 -3.16 2.08
CA LYS A 25 12.38 -3.30 2.42
C LYS A 25 13.06 -4.29 1.47
N GLU A 26 12.43 -5.44 1.23
CA GLU A 26 12.98 -6.55 0.45
C GLU A 26 11.91 -7.12 -0.49
N LEU A 27 12.34 -7.57 -1.67
CA LEU A 27 11.51 -8.17 -2.71
C LEU A 27 12.20 -9.45 -3.18
N SER A 28 11.46 -10.56 -3.29
CA SER A 28 12.02 -11.80 -3.83
C SER A 28 12.44 -11.67 -5.29
N GLU A 29 13.33 -12.55 -5.76
CA GLU A 29 13.81 -12.52 -7.15
C GLU A 29 12.68 -12.62 -8.18
N ASP A 30 11.69 -13.48 -7.90
CA ASP A 30 10.48 -13.66 -8.70
C ASP A 30 9.42 -12.55 -8.47
N ARG A 31 9.71 -11.61 -7.56
CA ARG A 31 8.87 -10.46 -7.18
C ARG A 31 7.50 -10.83 -6.62
N SER A 32 7.31 -12.08 -6.19
CA SER A 32 6.04 -12.57 -5.64
C SER A 32 5.89 -12.29 -4.14
N GLN A 33 7.01 -12.13 -3.42
CA GLN A 33 7.06 -11.94 -1.96
C GLN A 33 7.72 -10.60 -1.59
N LEU A 34 7.15 -9.95 -0.57
CA LEU A 34 7.58 -8.70 0.02
C LEU A 34 7.92 -8.91 1.49
N ALA A 35 8.93 -8.21 1.99
CA ALA A 35 9.18 -8.10 3.42
C ALA A 35 9.38 -6.65 3.86
N GLY A 36 8.85 -6.31 5.04
CA GLY A 36 8.83 -4.96 5.58
C GLY A 36 8.08 -4.00 4.66
N VAL A 37 6.74 -4.05 4.70
CA VAL A 37 5.87 -3.30 3.81
C VAL A 37 5.32 -2.06 4.50
N PHE A 38 5.32 -0.94 3.78
CA PHE A 38 4.62 0.28 4.15
C PHE A 38 3.80 0.78 2.96
N ILE A 39 2.55 1.13 3.19
CA ILE A 39 1.67 1.73 2.18
C ILE A 39 0.94 2.90 2.81
N SER A 40 0.93 4.05 2.16
CA SER A 40 0.04 5.16 2.51
C SER A 40 -0.90 5.48 1.36
N GLU A 41 -2.16 5.77 1.68
CA GLU A 41 -3.21 6.08 0.71
C GLU A 41 -4.00 7.31 1.18
N LYS A 42 -4.17 8.30 0.30
CA LYS A 42 -5.08 9.42 0.55
C LYS A 42 -6.51 8.96 0.31
N ARG A 43 -7.39 9.15 1.29
CA ARG A 43 -8.82 8.93 1.11
C ARG A 43 -9.40 10.11 0.35
N MET A 44 -9.74 9.89 -0.92
CA MET A 44 -10.46 10.88 -1.71
C MET A 44 -11.94 10.78 -1.35
N SER A 45 -12.46 11.78 -0.64
CA SER A 45 -13.90 11.91 -0.40
C SER A 45 -14.55 12.71 -1.53
N ASN A 46 -15.65 12.20 -2.09
CA ASN A 46 -16.50 12.96 -3.02
C ASN A 46 -17.27 14.09 -2.30
N ASP A 47 -17.34 14.03 -0.98
CA ASP A 47 -17.91 15.04 -0.13
C ASP A 47 -16.80 15.96 0.39
N LYS A 48 -16.77 17.20 -0.12
CA LYS A 48 -15.79 18.24 0.23
C LYS A 48 -15.87 18.70 1.69
N SER A 49 -16.91 18.32 2.41
CA SER A 49 -17.08 18.64 3.84
C SER A 49 -16.34 17.67 4.77
N LYS A 50 -15.86 16.54 4.25
CA LYS A 50 -15.05 15.58 5.01
C LYS A 50 -13.57 15.82 4.76
N ASP A 51 -12.82 15.90 5.84
CA ASP A 51 -11.37 15.99 5.80
C ASP A 51 -10.78 14.75 5.09
N ASN A 52 -9.82 14.96 4.20
CA ASN A 52 -9.25 13.89 3.37
C ASN A 52 -8.24 13.09 4.21
N GLY A 53 -8.75 12.16 5.01
CA GLY A 53 -7.92 11.30 5.85
C GLY A 53 -6.92 10.46 5.06
N ILE A 54 -5.97 9.89 5.79
CA ILE A 54 -4.95 9.00 5.26
C ILE A 54 -5.15 7.62 5.86
N THR A 55 -5.00 6.59 5.02
CA THR A 55 -4.84 5.21 5.45
C THR A 55 -3.36 4.87 5.39
N VAL A 56 -2.82 4.29 6.45
CA VAL A 56 -1.46 3.74 6.51
C VAL A 56 -1.54 2.25 6.81
N LEU A 57 -0.89 1.43 5.99
CA LEU A 57 -0.73 0.00 6.19
C LEU A 57 0.74 -0.29 6.45
N VAL A 58 1.03 -1.09 7.48
CA VAL A 58 2.37 -1.59 7.77
C VAL A 58 2.27 -3.10 7.95
N ALA A 59 3.17 -3.88 7.38
CA ALA A 59 3.15 -5.33 7.52
C ALA A 59 4.55 -5.93 7.50
N GLU A 60 4.74 -7.05 8.19
CA GLU A 60 5.99 -7.79 8.15
C GLU A 60 6.24 -8.43 6.78
N LYS A 61 5.19 -9.01 6.19
CA LYS A 61 5.25 -9.72 4.91
C LYS A 61 4.08 -9.35 4.01
N GLY A 62 4.26 -9.56 2.71
CA GLY A 62 3.14 -9.57 1.79
C GLY A 62 3.42 -10.38 0.53
N HIS A 63 2.37 -10.83 -0.13
CA HIS A 63 2.50 -11.58 -1.38
C HIS A 63 1.34 -11.29 -2.33
N GLN A 64 1.59 -11.49 -3.62
CA GLN A 64 0.55 -11.33 -4.63
C GLN A 64 -0.25 -12.62 -4.76
N GLU A 65 -1.57 -12.51 -4.71
CA GLU A 65 -2.50 -13.60 -4.97
C GLU A 65 -3.34 -13.26 -6.20
N VAL A 66 -3.41 -14.19 -7.16
CA VAL A 66 -4.24 -14.05 -8.36
C VAL A 66 -5.43 -14.99 -8.23
N GLN A 67 -6.62 -14.41 -8.18
CA GLN A 67 -7.85 -15.17 -8.12
C GLN A 67 -8.23 -15.78 -9.47
N PRO A 68 -9.06 -16.83 -9.50
CA PRO A 68 -9.49 -17.48 -10.75
C PRO A 68 -10.15 -16.55 -11.77
N ASN A 69 -10.77 -15.46 -11.31
CA ASN A 69 -11.36 -14.44 -12.16
C ASN A 69 -10.34 -13.44 -12.74
N GLY A 70 -9.04 -13.63 -12.48
CA GLY A 70 -7.96 -12.76 -12.92
C GLY A 70 -7.69 -11.55 -12.02
N SER A 71 -8.50 -11.33 -10.98
CA SER A 71 -8.25 -10.26 -10.00
C SER A 71 -6.96 -10.54 -9.23
N ARG A 72 -6.15 -9.51 -9.05
CA ARG A 72 -4.88 -9.59 -8.31
C ARG A 72 -4.99 -8.81 -7.01
N PHE A 73 -4.63 -9.46 -5.92
CA PHE A 73 -4.61 -8.89 -4.58
C PHE A 73 -3.20 -8.88 -4.03
N LEU A 74 -2.88 -7.87 -3.22
CA LEU A 74 -1.74 -7.95 -2.31
C LEU A 74 -2.27 -8.39 -0.94
N ILE A 75 -1.84 -9.56 -0.49
CA ILE A 75 -2.08 -10.04 0.85
C ILE A 75 -0.97 -9.48 1.75
N LEU A 76 -1.34 -8.88 2.88
CA LEU A 76 -0.43 -8.37 3.89
C LEU A 76 -0.60 -9.17 5.18
N GLU A 77 0.49 -9.65 5.74
CA GLU A 77 0.51 -10.55 6.88
C GLU A 77 1.21 -9.91 8.07
N ASN A 78 0.70 -10.18 9.28
CA ASN A 78 1.19 -9.63 10.54
C ASN A 78 1.37 -8.10 10.47
N GLY A 79 0.26 -7.42 10.15
CA GLY A 79 0.27 -5.98 9.90
C GLY A 79 -0.73 -5.19 10.71
N TYR A 80 -0.59 -3.88 10.62
CA TYR A 80 -1.47 -2.88 11.20
C TYR A 80 -2.02 -1.97 10.11
N ARG A 81 -3.26 -1.54 10.31
CA ARG A 81 -3.92 -0.52 9.51
C ARG A 81 -4.29 0.64 10.42
N TYR A 82 -3.85 1.83 10.04
CA TYR A 82 -4.19 3.08 10.69
C TYR A 82 -5.03 3.91 9.72
N ASP A 83 -6.23 4.30 10.14
CA ASP A 83 -7.09 5.22 9.40
C ASP A 83 -7.27 6.48 10.25
N GLY A 84 -6.98 7.65 9.69
CA GLY A 84 -7.18 8.90 10.44
C GLY A 84 -6.71 10.14 9.71
N ASN A 85 -6.81 11.29 10.39
CA ASN A 85 -6.34 12.57 9.88
C ASN A 85 -5.02 12.91 10.59
N PRO A 86 -3.91 13.11 9.86
CA PRO A 86 -2.65 13.53 10.48
C PRO A 86 -2.84 14.80 11.32
N GLY A 87 -2.35 14.79 12.55
CA GLY A 87 -2.47 15.93 13.48
C GLY A 87 -3.78 15.98 14.28
N ALA A 88 -4.68 15.01 14.10
CA ALA A 88 -5.90 14.87 14.89
C ALA A 88 -5.84 13.71 15.90
N ALA A 89 -4.63 13.24 16.24
CA ALA A 89 -4.45 12.35 17.37
C ALA A 89 -4.56 13.18 18.66
N ASP A 90 -5.52 12.86 19.52
CA ASP A 90 -5.59 13.36 20.89
C ASP A 90 -4.65 12.59 21.83
#